data_AF-E2AMY1-F1
#
_entry.id   AF-E2AMY1-F1
#
_cell.length_a   1.000
_cell.length_b   1.000
_cell.length_c   1.000
_cell.angle_alpha   90.00
_cell.angle_beta   90.00
_cell.angle_gamma   90.00
#
_symmetry.space_group_name_H-M   'P 1'
#
loop_
_entity.id
_entity.type
_entity.pdbx_description
1 polymer ?
#
loop_
_entity_poly.entity_id
_entity_poly.type
_entity_poly.pdbx_seq_one_letter_code
_entity_poly.pdbx_strand_id
1 'polypeptide(L)'
;NNPLRIIVSSKNTPLYGLAKYLHDIINKSVPRPDSQIINSAQVVERLNGRRLDDNFKLISLDVISLFTNVPLDLAIDSLVNRWDYIGTNCQIPQDEFLMAVRFVLNST
;
A
#
# COMPACT_ATOMS: atom_id res chain seq x y z
N ASN A 1 -13.46 -12.67 -14.23
CA ASN A 1 -13.05 -13.82 -13.40
C ASN A 1 -11.55 -14.01 -13.53
N ASN A 2 -10.75 -13.26 -12.76
CA ASN A 2 -9.29 -13.43 -12.62
C ASN A 2 -8.91 -12.91 -11.22
N PRO A 3 -8.58 -13.78 -10.25
CA PRO A 3 -8.24 -13.33 -8.91
C PRO A 3 -6.82 -12.77 -8.93
N LEU A 4 -6.69 -11.46 -8.73
CA LEU A 4 -5.41 -10.77 -8.72
C LEU A 4 -4.75 -10.89 -7.34
N ARG A 5 -3.50 -11.34 -7.31
CA ARG A 5 -2.68 -11.51 -6.10
C ARG A 5 -1.83 -10.26 -5.87
N ILE A 6 -1.99 -9.57 -4.73
CA ILE A 6 -1.24 -8.32 -4.45
C ILE A 6 0.25 -8.57 -4.24
N ILE A 7 0.68 -9.76 -3.78
CA ILE A 7 2.10 -10.06 -3.73
C ILE A 7 2.60 -10.41 -5.13
N VAL A 8 2.94 -9.36 -5.86
CA VAL A 8 3.63 -9.48 -7.14
C VAL A 8 5.13 -9.41 -6.86
N SER A 9 5.78 -10.57 -6.80
CA SER A 9 7.24 -10.63 -6.75
C SER A 9 7.79 -10.54 -8.17
N SER A 10 8.27 -9.35 -8.55
CA SER A 10 9.06 -9.18 -9.79
C SER A 10 10.53 -9.59 -9.60
N LYS A 11 10.93 -10.20 -8.48
CA LYS A 11 12.31 -10.68 -8.29
C LYS A 11 12.65 -11.72 -9.36
N ASN A 12 13.83 -11.58 -9.96
CA ASN A 12 14.33 -12.42 -11.07
C ASN A 12 13.54 -12.30 -12.38
N THR A 13 12.68 -11.28 -12.53
CA THR A 13 12.03 -10.98 -13.82
C THR A 13 12.70 -9.78 -14.50
N PRO A 14 12.57 -9.63 -15.85
CA PRO A 14 13.05 -8.43 -16.55
C PRO A 14 12.42 -7.13 -16.03
N LEU A 15 11.25 -7.22 -15.38
CA LEU A 15 10.51 -6.08 -14.85
C LEU A 15 10.96 -5.65 -13.46
N TYR A 16 11.90 -6.37 -12.82
CA TYR A 16 12.36 -6.04 -11.48
C TYR A 16 12.82 -4.58 -11.36
N GLY A 17 13.59 -4.08 -12.33
CA GLY A 17 14.07 -2.70 -12.32
C GLY A 17 12.93 -1.69 -12.33
N LEU A 18 11.93 -1.90 -13.19
CA LEU A 18 10.74 -1.06 -13.27
C LEU A 18 9.91 -1.14 -11.99
N ALA A 19 9.64 -2.34 -11.50
CA ALA A 19 8.89 -2.57 -10.26
C ALA A 19 9.56 -1.90 -9.06
N LYS A 20 10.89 -1.99 -8.96
CA LYS A 20 11.68 -1.33 -7.92
C LYS A 20 11.60 0.19 -8.03
N TYR A 21 11.75 0.73 -9.23
CA TYR A 21 11.65 2.17 -9.47
C TYR A 21 10.28 2.73 -9.02
N LEU A 22 9.19 2.09 -9.44
CA LEU A 22 7.84 2.49 -9.05
C LEU A 22 7.64 2.37 -7.53
N HIS A 23 8.12 1.28 -6.92
CA HIS A 23 8.06 1.08 -5.48
C HIS A 23 8.80 2.18 -4.70
N ASP A 24 10.02 2.51 -5.11
CA ASP A 24 10.85 3.50 -4.44
C ASP A 24 10.19 4.89 -4.46
N ILE A 25 9.51 5.26 -5.56
CA ILE A 25 8.75 6.52 -5.65
C ILE A 25 7.56 6.51 -4.70
N ILE A 26 6.73 5.45 -4.74
CA ILE A 26 5.53 5.35 -3.89
C ILE A 26 5.93 5.41 -2.41
N ASN A 27 6.94 4.64 -2.02
CA ASN A 27 7.38 4.53 -0.64
C ASN A 27 7.99 5.84 -0.10
N LYS A 28 8.66 6.62 -0.95
CA LYS A 28 9.19 7.94 -0.58
C LYS A 28 8.11 9.03 -0.52
N SER A 29 7.09 8.91 -1.37
CA SER A 29 6.13 10.00 -1.57
C SER A 29 4.94 9.90 -0.63
N VAL A 30 4.43 8.70 -0.37
CA VAL A 30 3.23 8.55 0.44
C VAL A 30 3.57 8.78 1.91
N PRO A 31 2.96 9.78 2.57
CA PRO A 31 3.22 10.05 3.97
C PRO A 31 2.75 8.87 4.83
N ARG A 32 3.49 8.62 5.90
CA ARG A 32 3.12 7.63 6.90
C ARG A 32 1.91 8.14 7.69
N PRO A 33 0.82 7.35 7.82
CA PRO A 33 -0.33 7.78 8.61
C PRO A 33 0.02 7.77 10.10
N ASP A 34 -0.58 8.67 10.88
CA ASP A 34 -0.38 8.72 12.34
C ASP A 34 -0.77 7.41 13.03
N SER A 35 -1.73 6.69 12.45
CA SER A 35 -2.18 5.38 12.90
C SER A 35 -1.18 4.24 12.64
N GLN A 36 -0.11 4.47 11.88
CA GLN A 36 0.89 3.43 11.61
C GLN A 36 1.55 2.95 12.91
N ILE A 37 1.57 1.62 13.06
CA ILE A 37 2.29 0.92 14.13
C ILE A 37 3.42 0.11 13.50
N ILE A 38 4.63 0.26 14.03
CA ILE A 38 5.85 -0.37 13.52
C ILE A 38 6.02 -1.78 14.09
N ASN A 39 5.62 -1.99 15.35
CA ASN A 39 5.78 -3.27 16.03
C ASN A 39 4.77 -3.45 17.19
N SER A 40 4.73 -4.66 17.74
CA SER A 40 3.83 -5.01 18.84
C SER A 40 4.10 -4.22 20.13
N ALA A 41 5.35 -3.85 20.42
CA ALA A 41 5.68 -3.05 21.59
C ALA A 41 5.03 -1.65 21.52
N GLN A 42 5.06 -1.02 20.35
CA GLN A 42 4.43 0.28 20.12
C GLN A 42 2.89 0.21 20.27
N VAL A 43 2.26 -0.93 19.95
CA VAL A 43 0.82 -1.13 20.23
C VAL A 43 0.57 -1.05 21.72
N VAL A 44 1.36 -1.77 22.53
CA VAL A 44 1.23 -1.77 23.99
C VAL A 44 1.41 -0.36 24.54
N GLU A 45 2.47 0.35 24.13
CA GLU A 45 2.71 1.73 24.54
C GLU A 45 1.54 2.67 24.20
N ARG A 46 0.98 2.55 22.99
CA ARG A 46 -0.14 3.41 22.58
C ARG A 46 -1.43 3.09 23.30
N LEU A 47 -1.68 1.83 23.66
CA LEU A 47 -2.90 1.43 24.36
C LEU A 47 -2.78 1.59 25.88
N ASN A 48 -1.57 1.54 26.43
CA ASN A 48 -1.35 1.60 27.86
C ASN A 48 -1.88 2.92 28.45
N GLY A 49 -2.65 2.83 29.53
CA GLY A 49 -3.23 3.99 30.21
C GLY A 49 -4.35 4.72 29.46
N ARG A 50 -4.72 4.31 28.23
CA ARG A 50 -5.87 4.90 27.52
C ARG A 50 -7.17 4.36 28.10
N ARG A 51 -7.99 5.26 28.64
CA ARG A 51 -9.40 4.96 28.98
C ARG A 51 -10.26 5.25 27.76
N LEU A 52 -11.10 4.29 27.39
CA LEU A 52 -12.11 4.46 26.37
C LEU A 52 -13.31 5.15 27.00
N ASP A 53 -13.90 6.10 26.27
CA ASP A 53 -15.19 6.67 26.64
C ASP A 53 -16.29 5.59 26.52
N ASP A 54 -17.36 5.72 27.30
CA ASP A 54 -18.48 4.77 27.30
C ASP A 54 -19.15 4.62 25.93
N ASN A 55 -18.98 5.61 25.05
CA ASN A 55 -19.49 5.61 23.69
C ASN A 55 -18.61 4.86 22.68
N PHE A 56 -17.38 4.46 23.05
CA PHE A 56 -16.45 3.75 22.18
C PHE A 56 -16.28 2.29 22.60
N LYS A 57 -16.11 1.42 21.60
CA LYS A 57 -15.82 -0.01 21.80
C LYS A 57 -14.48 -0.35 21.17
N LEU A 58 -13.67 -1.10 21.92
CA LEU A 58 -12.48 -1.74 21.36
C LEU A 58 -12.90 -3.10 20.79
N ILE A 59 -12.56 -3.33 19.52
CA ILE A 59 -12.81 -4.59 18.83
C ILE A 59 -11.47 -5.23 18.46
N SER A 60 -11.37 -6.54 18.66
CA SER A 60 -10.25 -7.36 18.16
C SER A 60 -10.71 -8.07 16.90
N LEU A 61 -10.02 -7.83 15.79
CA LEU A 61 -10.31 -8.44 14.50
C LEU A 61 -9.17 -9.39 14.16
N ASP A 62 -9.49 -10.64 13.85
CA ASP A 62 -8.51 -11.60 13.36
C ASP A 62 -8.52 -11.64 11.83
N VAL A 63 -7.34 -11.65 11.23
CA VAL A 63 -7.18 -11.57 9.78
C VAL A 63 -7.12 -12.98 9.21
N ILE A 64 -8.11 -13.36 8.39
CA ILE A 64 -8.16 -14.68 7.74
C ILE A 64 -7.02 -14.87 6.73
N SER A 65 -6.61 -13.81 6.04
CA SER A 65 -5.47 -13.82 5.11
C SER A 65 -4.78 -12.45 5.09
N LEU A 66 -3.46 -12.44 5.35
CA LEU A 66 -2.61 -11.25 5.25
C LEU A 66 -2.38 -10.80 3.79
N PHE A 67 -2.68 -11.69 2.84
CA PHE A 67 -2.58 -11.43 1.42
C PHE A 67 -3.97 -11.50 0.82
N THR A 68 -4.74 -10.46 1.09
CA THR A 68 -6.04 -10.29 0.46
C THR A 68 -5.85 -10.10 -1.04
N ASN A 69 -6.75 -10.63 -1.86
CA ASN A 69 -6.76 -10.35 -3.30
C ASN A 69 -7.44 -8.99 -3.49
N VAL A 70 -6.68 -7.89 -3.50
CA VAL A 70 -7.23 -6.56 -3.82
C VAL A 70 -7.32 -6.44 -5.35
N PRO A 71 -8.49 -6.05 -5.89
CA PRO A 71 -8.64 -5.73 -7.31
C PRO A 71 -7.63 -4.69 -7.79
N LEU A 72 -7.07 -4.89 -8.99
CA LEU A 72 -6.12 -3.94 -9.61
C LEU A 72 -6.69 -2.54 -9.70
N ASP A 73 -7.98 -2.40 -10.02
CA ASP A 73 -8.59 -1.09 -10.15
C ASP A 73 -8.59 -0.32 -8.83
N LEU A 74 -8.80 -0.99 -7.69
CA LEU A 74 -8.68 -0.35 -6.37
C LEU A 74 -7.24 0.08 -6.07
N ALA A 75 -6.23 -0.68 -6.53
CA ALA A 75 -4.83 -0.29 -6.38
C ALA A 75 -4.50 0.94 -7.23
N ILE A 76 -5.02 1.01 -8.45
CA ILE A 76 -4.84 2.14 -9.36
C ILE A 76 -5.56 3.39 -8.84
N ASP A 77 -6.82 3.26 -8.43
CA ASP A 77 -7.58 4.36 -7.82
C ASP A 77 -6.88 4.89 -6.56
N SER A 78 -6.29 3.99 -5.76
CA SER A 78 -5.51 4.37 -4.59
C SER A 78 -4.27 5.21 -4.91
N LEU A 79 -3.63 4.99 -6.07
CA LEU A 79 -2.50 5.78 -6.55
C LEU A 79 -2.94 7.12 -7.12
N VAL A 80 -4.05 7.14 -7.88
CA VAL A 80 -4.66 8.38 -8.40
C VAL A 80 -5.01 9.32 -7.24
N ASN A 81 -5.67 8.81 -6.20
CA ASN A 81 -6.05 9.59 -5.02
C ASN A 81 -4.87 10.14 -4.22
N ARG A 82 -3.66 9.60 -4.44
CA ARG A 82 -2.42 10.04 -3.76
C ARG A 82 -1.44 10.69 -4.73
N TRP A 83 -1.89 11.01 -5.94
CA TRP A 83 -1.03 11.54 -6.98
C TRP A 83 -0.41 12.88 -6.58
N ASP A 84 -1.12 13.72 -5.81
CA ASP A 84 -0.57 14.98 -5.28
C ASP A 84 0.71 14.78 -4.46
N TYR A 85 0.86 13.63 -3.78
CA TYR A 85 2.09 13.29 -3.09
C TYR A 85 3.12 12.67 -4.03
N ILE A 86 2.68 11.72 -4.87
CA ILE A 86 3.55 10.94 -5.76
C ILE A 86 4.19 11.82 -6.84
N GLY A 87 3.40 12.67 -7.48
CA GLY A 87 3.82 13.56 -8.56
C GLY A 87 4.92 14.53 -8.15
N THR A 88 5.02 14.90 -6.86
CA THR A 88 6.09 15.78 -6.36
C THR A 88 7.48 15.16 -6.47
N ASN A 89 7.58 13.83 -6.39
CA ASN A 89 8.84 13.09 -6.46
C ASN A 89 8.95 12.25 -7.74
N CYS A 90 8.03 12.44 -8.69
CA CYS A 90 7.95 11.67 -9.91
C CYS A 90 8.26 12.55 -11.12
N GLN A 91 9.17 12.08 -11.97
CA GLN A 91 9.53 12.79 -13.21
C GLN A 91 8.64 12.38 -14.39
N ILE A 92 7.87 11.29 -14.26
CA ILE A 92 6.98 10.79 -15.29
C ILE A 92 5.55 11.28 -15.04
N PRO A 93 4.77 11.58 -16.09
CA PRO A 93 3.38 12.00 -15.91
C PRO A 93 2.53 10.85 -15.36
N GLN A 94 1.34 11.23 -14.86
CA GLN A 94 0.43 10.33 -14.16
C GLN A 94 0.05 9.11 -14.99
N ASP A 95 -0.32 9.33 -16.25
CA ASP A 95 -0.83 8.27 -17.11
C ASP A 95 0.23 7.21 -17.39
N GLU A 96 1.48 7.62 -17.67
CA GLU A 96 2.61 6.72 -17.87
C GLU A 96 2.97 5.96 -16.60
N PHE A 97 2.90 6.62 -15.44
CA PHE A 97 3.13 5.97 -14.16
C PHE A 97 2.10 4.88 -13.89
N LEU A 98 0.81 5.19 -14.06
CA LEU A 98 -0.27 4.24 -13.86
C LEU A 98 -0.22 3.10 -14.88
N MET A 99 0.12 3.39 -16.13
CA MET A 99 0.33 2.37 -17.16
C MET A 99 1.47 1.42 -16.79
N ALA A 100 2.60 1.94 -16.29
CA ALA A 100 3.73 1.14 -15.83
C ALA A 100 3.36 0.25 -14.64
N VAL A 101 2.58 0.78 -13.68
CA VAL A 101 2.06 -0.01 -12.55
C VAL A 101 1.13 -1.11 -13.04
N ARG A 102 0.17 -0.80 -13.92
CA ARG A 102 -0.74 -1.82 -14.50
C ARG A 102 0.06 -2.90 -15.24
N PHE A 103 1.10 -2.51 -15.99
CA PHE A 103 1.95 -3.44 -16.71
C PHE A 103 2.70 -4.39 -15.76
N VAL A 104 3.34 -3.87 -14.72
CA VAL A 104 4.04 -4.69 -13.71
C VAL A 104 3.08 -5.64 -13.01
N LEU A 105 1.89 -5.18 -12.63
CA LEU A 105 0.91 -6.00 -11.91
C LEU A 105 0.22 -7.05 -12.80
N ASN A 106 0.15 -6.85 -14.12
CA ASN A 106 -0.40 -7.82 -15.07
C ASN A 106 0.62 -8.81 -15.62
N SER A 107 1.92 -8.60 -15.39
CA SER A 107 3.00 -9.39 -16.00
C SER A 107 3.46 -10.59 -15.15
N THR A 108 2.76 -10.90 -14.07
CA THR A 108 3.00 -12.04 -13.17
C THR A 108 1.76 -12.90 -13.03
#